data_AF-A0A8H6M7I0-F1
#
_entry.id   AF-A0A8H6M7I0-F1
#
_cell.length_a   1.000
_cell.length_b   1.000
_cell.length_c   1.000
_cell.angle_alpha   90.00
_cell.angle_beta   90.00
_cell.angle_gamma   90.00
#
_symmetry.space_group_name_H-M   'P 1'
#
loop_
_entity.id
_entity.type
_entity.pdbx_description
1 polymer ?
#
loop_
_entity_poly.entity_id
_entity_poly.type
_entity_poly.pdbx_seq_one_letter_code
_entity_poly.pdbx_strand_id
1 'polypeptide(L)'
;MVDSVGKWAKGEQYGPVLSQTDLYLLGVPLEIHPILKSADASFHLQFDLTNGSTVGWDSSDRSREIPFTQRDQPATMPRVSQVIIITHSSPWCTVVMNDNGVTLGDVCIKLWQEYSQNNITDAEFNCLPSRMQEAVRRTAQHHAASQWPGGYYQPPAAQTNSFKRYDWLRDRTMFDRLLKEGQDAYIQSRLGFTAPNIFVMELM
;
A
#
# COMPACT_ATOMS: atom_id res chain seq x y z
N MET A 1 12.69 3.27 -37.16
CA MET A 1 11.45 3.13 -36.36
C MET A 1 11.68 3.92 -35.10
N VAL A 2 10.91 4.98 -34.86
CA VAL A 2 10.99 5.72 -33.59
C VAL A 2 10.35 4.81 -32.56
N ASP A 3 11.17 4.25 -31.67
CA ASP A 3 10.68 3.47 -30.53
C ASP A 3 9.68 4.35 -29.78
N SER A 4 8.40 4.00 -29.86
CA SER A 4 7.35 4.67 -29.09
C SER A 4 7.58 4.29 -27.63
N VAL A 5 8.26 5.17 -26.90
CA VAL A 5 8.46 5.02 -25.46
C VAL A 5 7.08 4.97 -24.82
N GLY A 6 6.68 3.79 -24.33
CA GLY A 6 5.33 3.57 -23.82
C GLY A 6 5.09 4.42 -22.57
N LYS A 7 3.93 5.07 -22.45
CA LYS A 7 3.56 6.08 -21.42
C LYS A 7 4.16 5.91 -20.02
N TRP A 8 4.29 4.68 -19.52
CA TRP A 8 4.77 4.34 -18.18
C TRP A 8 6.23 3.84 -18.15
N ALA A 9 6.99 4.02 -19.23
CA ALA A 9 8.35 3.51 -19.30
C ALA A 9 9.23 4.16 -18.23
N LYS A 10 10.26 3.43 -17.83
CA LYS A 10 11.31 3.95 -16.96
C LYS A 10 12.15 4.99 -17.71
N GLY A 11 12.59 6.04 -17.00
CA GLY A 11 13.67 6.92 -17.47
C GLY A 11 13.37 8.40 -17.32
N GLU A 12 14.40 9.22 -17.57
CA GLU A 12 14.35 10.69 -17.50
C GLU A 12 13.65 11.34 -18.69
N GLN A 13 13.20 10.54 -19.67
CA GLN A 13 12.58 11.02 -20.89
C GLN A 13 11.19 11.64 -20.67
N TYR A 14 10.63 11.46 -19.47
CA TYR A 14 9.36 12.04 -19.06
C TYR A 14 9.56 13.42 -18.43
N GLY A 15 8.50 14.25 -18.42
CA GLY A 15 8.50 15.58 -17.83
C GLY A 15 8.98 15.62 -16.37
N PRO A 16 9.19 16.82 -15.81
CA PRO A 16 9.77 16.99 -14.48
C PRO A 16 8.99 16.25 -13.39
N VAL A 17 9.68 15.89 -12.32
CA VAL A 17 9.05 15.36 -11.11
C VAL A 17 8.43 16.52 -10.35
N LEU A 18 7.11 16.50 -10.19
CA LEU A 18 6.37 17.57 -9.54
C LEU A 18 6.39 17.40 -8.02
N SER A 19 6.72 18.47 -7.31
CA SER A 19 6.55 18.55 -5.86
C SER A 19 5.09 18.75 -5.47
N GLN A 20 4.75 18.56 -4.19
CA GLN A 20 3.40 18.85 -3.70
C GLN A 20 2.99 20.31 -3.96
N THR A 21 3.93 21.25 -3.83
CA THR A 21 3.71 22.67 -4.13
C THR A 21 3.40 22.88 -5.60
N ASP A 22 4.14 22.22 -6.51
CA ASP A 22 3.90 22.33 -7.95
C ASP A 22 2.53 21.78 -8.32
N LEU A 23 2.12 20.64 -7.74
CA LEU A 23 0.79 20.07 -7.96
C LEU A 23 -0.32 21.03 -7.52
N TYR A 24 -0.13 21.69 -6.39
CA TYR A 24 -1.09 22.66 -5.87
C TYR A 24 -1.19 23.90 -6.78
N LEU A 25 -0.05 24.44 -7.23
CA LEU A 25 -0.01 25.65 -8.07
C LEU A 25 -0.50 25.39 -9.50
N LEU A 26 -0.16 24.24 -10.07
CA LEU A 26 -0.48 23.92 -11.47
C LEU A 26 -1.88 23.31 -11.62
N GLY A 27 -2.47 22.77 -10.55
CA GLY A 27 -3.81 22.18 -10.57
C GLY A 27 -3.94 20.98 -11.52
N VAL A 28 -2.84 20.27 -11.77
CA VAL A 28 -2.80 19.21 -12.78
C VAL A 28 -3.43 17.93 -12.22
N PRO A 29 -4.37 17.28 -12.95
CA PRO A 29 -4.91 15.99 -12.54
C PRO A 29 -3.83 14.91 -12.62
N LEU A 30 -3.72 14.11 -11.56
CA LEU A 30 -2.84 12.95 -11.53
C LEU A 30 -3.57 11.69 -11.97
N GLU A 31 -2.96 10.97 -12.90
CA GLU A 31 -3.39 9.64 -13.29
C GLU A 31 -2.54 8.61 -12.53
N ILE A 32 -3.20 7.68 -11.84
CA ILE A 32 -2.52 6.56 -11.15
C ILE A 32 -2.21 5.47 -12.18
N HIS A 33 -1.08 4.79 -12.00
CA HIS A 33 -0.70 3.64 -12.80
C HIS A 33 -1.79 2.53 -12.80
N PRO A 34 -2.12 1.92 -13.97
CA PRO A 34 -3.16 0.90 -14.09
C PRO A 34 -3.02 -0.29 -13.15
N ILE A 35 -1.78 -0.77 -12.92
CA ILE A 35 -1.49 -1.85 -11.95
C ILE A 35 -1.96 -1.50 -10.53
N LEU A 36 -1.70 -0.27 -10.05
CA LEU A 36 -2.16 0.15 -8.72
C LEU A 36 -3.67 0.40 -8.68
N LYS A 37 -4.31 0.68 -9.81
CA LYS A 37 -5.77 0.78 -9.92
C LYS A 37 -6.46 -0.59 -10.06
N SER A 38 -5.72 -1.69 -10.20
CA SER A 38 -6.25 -3.00 -10.60
C SER A 38 -7.08 -2.91 -11.90
N ALA A 39 -6.58 -2.12 -12.86
CA ALA A 39 -7.23 -1.84 -14.14
C ALA A 39 -6.44 -2.37 -15.35
N ASP A 40 -5.27 -2.96 -15.11
CA ASP A 40 -4.47 -3.59 -16.16
C ASP A 40 -4.97 -5.01 -16.43
N ALA A 41 -5.42 -5.26 -17.65
CA ALA A 41 -5.95 -6.57 -18.04
C ALA A 41 -4.86 -7.66 -18.02
N SER A 42 -3.60 -7.29 -18.25
CA SER A 42 -2.50 -8.23 -18.44
C SER A 42 -1.77 -8.60 -17.15
N PHE A 43 -1.86 -7.75 -16.13
CA PHE A 43 -1.14 -7.92 -14.86
C PHE A 43 -1.97 -7.40 -13.70
N HIS A 44 -2.36 -8.30 -12.81
CA HIS A 44 -2.98 -7.97 -11.53
C HIS A 44 -1.95 -8.14 -10.42
N LEU A 45 -1.71 -7.09 -9.65
CA LEU A 45 -0.77 -7.11 -8.54
C LEU A 45 -1.39 -7.85 -7.35
N GLN A 46 -0.76 -8.93 -6.92
CA GLN A 46 -1.00 -9.57 -5.64
C GLN A 46 0.12 -9.15 -4.69
N PHE A 47 -0.23 -8.28 -3.74
CA PHE A 47 0.71 -7.72 -2.78
C PHE A 47 0.23 -7.94 -1.35
N ASP A 48 1.03 -8.67 -0.56
CA ASP A 48 0.75 -8.98 0.85
C ASP A 48 1.53 -8.05 1.79
N LEU A 49 0.80 -7.29 2.61
CA LEU A 49 1.38 -6.33 3.56
C LEU A 49 2.15 -7.00 4.71
N THR A 50 1.93 -8.28 4.99
CA THR A 50 2.59 -8.98 6.11
C THR A 50 4.04 -9.36 5.80
N ASN A 51 4.30 -9.82 4.58
CA ASN A 51 5.59 -10.37 4.16
C ASN A 51 6.25 -9.59 3.01
N GLY A 52 5.52 -8.67 2.36
CA GLY A 52 6.05 -7.86 1.28
C GLY A 52 6.10 -8.57 -0.08
N SER A 53 5.53 -9.77 -0.18
CA SER A 53 5.48 -10.54 -1.41
C SER A 53 4.70 -9.77 -2.47
N THR A 54 5.34 -9.57 -3.62
CA THR A 54 4.76 -8.89 -4.79
C THR A 54 4.84 -9.82 -5.99
N VAL A 55 3.71 -10.45 -6.30
CA VAL A 55 3.57 -11.33 -7.46
C VAL A 55 2.44 -10.84 -8.34
N GLY A 56 2.49 -11.15 -9.63
CA GLY A 56 1.42 -10.86 -10.57
C GLY A 56 0.66 -12.11 -10.97
N TRP A 57 -0.56 -11.93 -11.46
CA TRP A 57 -1.28 -12.95 -12.22
C TRP A 57 -2.02 -12.30 -13.39
N ASP A 58 -2.30 -13.09 -14.43
CA ASP A 58 -3.10 -12.65 -15.57
C ASP A 58 -4.57 -13.02 -15.33
N SER A 59 -5.49 -12.11 -15.69
CA SER A 59 -6.92 -12.39 -15.68
C SER A 59 -7.33 -13.62 -16.49
N SER A 60 -6.58 -13.95 -17.54
CA SER A 60 -6.85 -15.13 -18.36
C SER A 60 -6.38 -16.44 -17.71
N ASP A 61 -5.37 -16.40 -16.83
CA ASP A 61 -4.78 -17.57 -16.19
C ASP A 61 -4.27 -17.23 -14.78
N ARG A 62 -5.14 -17.42 -13.78
CA ARG A 62 -4.83 -17.23 -12.36
C ARG A 62 -3.88 -18.28 -11.78
N SER A 63 -3.60 -19.36 -12.52
CA SER A 63 -2.76 -20.44 -12.02
C SER A 63 -1.26 -20.16 -12.17
N ARG A 64 -0.91 -19.17 -13.00
CA ARG A 64 0.47 -18.83 -13.30
C ARG A 64 0.87 -17.52 -12.65
N GLU A 65 1.85 -17.61 -11.75
CA GLU A 65 2.51 -16.44 -11.19
C GLU A 65 3.40 -15.75 -12.24
N ILE A 66 3.30 -14.42 -12.28
CA ILE A 66 4.06 -13.55 -13.18
C ILE A 66 4.98 -12.66 -12.33
N PRO A 67 6.28 -12.61 -12.61
CA PRO A 67 7.19 -11.72 -11.90
C PRO A 67 6.82 -10.25 -12.08
N PHE A 68 6.88 -9.47 -11.00
CA PHE A 68 6.59 -8.03 -11.02
C PHE A 68 7.74 -7.21 -11.63
N THR A 69 7.87 -7.28 -12.95
CA THR A 69 8.96 -6.62 -13.71
C THR A 69 8.75 -5.11 -13.87
N GLN A 70 7.51 -4.63 -13.76
CA GLN A 70 7.12 -3.23 -13.92
C GLN A 70 7.40 -2.37 -12.68
N ARG A 71 8.00 -2.91 -11.62
CA ARG A 71 8.21 -2.21 -10.34
C ARG A 71 8.92 -0.86 -10.46
N ASP A 72 9.80 -0.70 -11.46
CA ASP A 72 10.57 0.54 -11.68
C ASP A 72 9.79 1.60 -12.48
N GLN A 73 8.55 1.31 -12.90
CA GLN A 73 7.68 2.25 -13.60
C GLN A 73 7.12 3.29 -12.61
N PRO A 74 6.80 4.52 -13.07
CA PRO A 74 6.27 5.55 -12.18
C PRO A 74 4.86 5.20 -11.70
N ALA A 75 4.56 5.51 -10.44
CA ALA A 75 3.26 5.23 -9.85
C ALA A 75 2.14 6.17 -10.33
N THR A 76 2.52 7.35 -10.83
CA THR A 76 1.60 8.39 -11.30
C THR A 76 2.13 9.10 -12.55
N MET A 77 1.20 9.68 -13.31
CA MET A 77 1.48 10.56 -14.45
C MET A 77 0.67 11.86 -14.29
N PRO A 78 1.29 13.05 -14.31
CA PRO A 78 2.74 13.31 -14.25
C PRO A 78 3.42 12.69 -13.02
N ARG A 79 4.75 12.54 -13.09
CA ARG A 79 5.55 11.99 -11.98
C ARG A 79 5.53 12.96 -10.80
N VAL A 80 5.45 12.41 -9.59
CA VAL A 80 5.44 13.20 -8.35
C VAL A 80 6.52 12.74 -7.39
N SER A 81 7.07 13.66 -6.61
CA SER A 81 8.06 13.32 -5.60
C SER A 81 7.45 12.67 -4.35
N GLN A 82 6.14 12.85 -4.15
CA GLN A 82 5.44 12.38 -2.96
C GLN A 82 4.04 11.87 -3.28
N VAL A 83 3.72 10.68 -2.78
CA VAL A 83 2.38 10.09 -2.78
C VAL A 83 1.94 9.84 -1.34
N ILE A 84 0.70 10.18 -1.02
CA ILE A 84 0.09 9.97 0.29
C ILE A 84 -0.97 8.88 0.15
N ILE A 85 -0.88 7.82 0.94
CA ILE A 85 -1.80 6.68 0.91
C ILE A 85 -2.49 6.56 2.27
N ILE A 86 -3.82 6.55 2.25
CA ILE A 86 -4.67 6.32 3.43
C ILE A 86 -5.59 5.13 3.17
N THR A 87 -6.25 4.58 4.20
CA THR A 87 -7.24 3.51 4.01
C THR A 87 -8.33 3.61 5.06
N HIS A 88 -9.54 3.12 4.75
CA HIS A 88 -10.63 3.01 5.72
C HIS A 88 -10.36 2.01 6.84
N SER A 89 -9.43 1.07 6.62
CA SER A 89 -9.17 -0.04 7.55
C SER A 89 -8.24 0.34 8.70
N SER A 90 -7.52 1.47 8.63
CA SER A 90 -6.54 1.88 9.63
C SER A 90 -6.41 3.40 9.74
N PRO A 91 -6.00 3.94 10.89
CA PRO A 91 -5.87 5.39 11.07
C PRO A 91 -4.59 5.98 10.45
N TRP A 92 -3.62 5.14 10.07
CA TRP A 92 -2.31 5.59 9.62
C TRP A 92 -2.33 6.19 8.22
N CYS A 93 -1.35 7.04 7.98
CA CYS A 93 -1.12 7.69 6.71
C CYS A 93 0.28 7.31 6.23
N THR A 94 0.36 6.60 5.11
CA THR A 94 1.63 6.18 4.52
C THR A 94 2.08 7.20 3.51
N VAL A 95 3.19 7.87 3.78
CA VAL A 95 3.79 8.84 2.86
C VAL A 95 4.97 8.19 2.15
N VAL A 96 4.88 8.10 0.83
CA VAL A 96 5.92 7.56 -0.05
C VAL A 96 6.61 8.74 -0.71
N MET A 97 7.94 8.83 -0.58
CA MET A 97 8.74 9.93 -1.13
C MET A 97 9.87 9.38 -2.00
N ASN A 98 10.11 10.00 -3.15
CA ASN A 98 11.23 9.76 -4.04
C ASN A 98 11.47 10.99 -4.91
N ASP A 99 12.60 11.67 -4.74
CA ASP A 99 12.93 12.90 -5.49
C ASP A 99 13.04 12.66 -7.01
N ASN A 100 13.32 11.42 -7.43
CA ASN A 100 13.37 11.03 -8.84
C ASN A 100 11.99 10.61 -9.41
N GLY A 101 10.94 10.69 -8.59
CA GLY A 101 9.58 10.29 -8.91
C GLY A 101 9.22 8.96 -8.28
N VAL A 102 8.09 8.91 -7.57
CA VAL A 102 7.60 7.70 -6.90
C VAL A 102 7.31 6.59 -7.92
N THR A 103 7.90 5.42 -7.70
CA THR A 103 7.71 4.21 -8.52
C THR A 103 6.71 3.23 -7.89
N LEU A 104 6.27 2.22 -8.65
CA LEU A 104 5.43 1.16 -8.11
C LEU A 104 6.12 0.37 -6.99
N GLY A 105 7.42 0.12 -7.15
CA GLY A 105 8.25 -0.55 -6.16
C GLY A 105 8.33 0.24 -4.85
N ASP A 106 8.52 1.56 -4.93
CA ASP A 106 8.55 2.44 -3.75
C ASP A 106 7.24 2.35 -2.96
N VAL A 107 6.09 2.34 -3.65
CA VAL A 107 4.77 2.19 -3.02
C VAL A 107 4.67 0.86 -2.28
N CYS A 108 5.01 -0.26 -2.93
CA CYS A 108 4.92 -1.59 -2.32
C CYS A 108 5.86 -1.73 -1.12
N ILE A 109 7.13 -1.33 -1.28
CA ILE A 109 8.13 -1.40 -0.21
C ILE A 109 7.70 -0.56 0.98
N LYS A 110 7.27 0.69 0.75
CA LYS A 110 6.91 1.60 1.83
C LYS A 110 5.65 1.14 2.56
N LEU A 111 4.64 0.64 1.86
CA LEU A 111 3.46 0.04 2.47
C LEU A 111 3.83 -1.17 3.33
N TRP A 112 4.63 -2.09 2.80
CA TRP A 112 5.08 -3.25 3.57
C TRP A 112 5.85 -2.82 4.82
N GLN A 113 6.80 -1.89 4.71
CA GLN A 113 7.54 -1.38 5.86
C GLN A 113 6.62 -0.77 6.92
N GLU A 114 5.68 0.09 6.50
CA GLU A 114 4.76 0.76 7.42
C GLU A 114 3.88 -0.22 8.19
N TYR A 115 3.45 -1.33 7.59
CA TYR A 115 2.55 -2.29 8.25
C TYR A 115 3.27 -3.44 8.97
N SER A 116 4.43 -3.88 8.47
CA SER A 116 5.17 -5.02 9.03
C SER A 116 6.22 -4.65 10.08
N GLN A 117 6.85 -3.49 9.95
CA GLN A 117 7.96 -3.11 10.83
C GLN A 117 7.46 -2.32 12.03
N ASN A 118 6.40 -1.53 11.87
CA ASN A 118 5.83 -0.71 12.94
C ASN A 118 4.85 -1.50 13.81
N ASN A 119 4.90 -1.19 15.11
CA ASN A 119 3.99 -1.72 16.11
C ASN A 119 2.81 -0.76 16.32
N ILE A 120 1.68 -1.31 16.74
CA ILE A 120 0.55 -0.54 17.27
C ILE A 120 0.94 -0.06 18.66
N THR A 121 0.75 1.24 18.92
CA THR A 121 0.99 1.80 20.25
C THR A 121 -0.14 1.45 21.21
N ASP A 122 0.14 1.43 22.52
CA ASP A 122 -0.90 1.18 23.53
C ASP A 122 -2.04 2.19 23.45
N ALA A 123 -1.74 3.45 23.13
CA ALA A 123 -2.75 4.49 22.96
C ALA A 123 -3.70 4.17 21.79
N GLU A 124 -3.16 3.81 20.62
CA GLU A 124 -3.96 3.41 19.46
C GLU A 124 -4.80 2.16 19.74
N PHE A 125 -4.20 1.17 20.39
CA PHE A 125 -4.89 -0.07 20.75
C PHE A 125 -6.04 0.18 21.73
N ASN A 126 -5.83 1.03 22.73
CA ASN A 126 -6.85 1.36 23.73
C ASN A 126 -7.97 2.25 23.19
N CYS A 127 -7.77 2.94 22.07
CA CYS A 127 -8.85 3.66 21.36
C CYS A 127 -9.85 2.72 20.67
N LEU A 128 -9.50 1.44 20.45
CA LEU A 128 -10.40 0.47 19.86
C LEU A 128 -11.48 0.01 20.85
N PRO A 129 -12.72 -0.24 20.40
CA PRO A 129 -13.72 -0.94 21.20
C PRO A 129 -13.20 -2.32 21.65
N SER A 130 -13.59 -2.80 22.84
CA SER A 130 -13.08 -4.06 23.41
C SER A 130 -13.23 -5.27 22.48
N ARG A 131 -14.31 -5.32 21.67
CA ARG A 131 -14.51 -6.36 20.67
C ARG A 131 -13.44 -6.34 19.57
N MET A 132 -13.00 -5.16 19.14
CA MET A 132 -11.95 -5.02 18.13
C MET A 132 -10.58 -5.32 18.72
N GLN A 133 -10.31 -4.88 19.97
CA GLN A 133 -9.09 -5.25 20.69
C GLN A 133 -8.89 -6.76 20.76
N GLU A 134 -9.96 -7.50 21.09
CA GLU A 134 -9.92 -8.96 21.14
C GLU A 134 -9.68 -9.59 19.77
N ALA A 135 -10.28 -9.04 18.71
CA ALA A 135 -10.02 -9.50 17.34
C ALA A 135 -8.55 -9.32 16.95
N VAL A 136 -7.96 -8.16 17.23
CA VAL A 136 -6.53 -7.89 16.97
C VAL A 136 -5.64 -8.84 17.76
N ARG A 137 -5.95 -9.12 19.04
CA ARG A 137 -5.20 -10.10 19.85
C ARG A 137 -5.23 -11.49 19.24
N ARG A 138 -6.40 -11.94 18.78
CA ARG A 138 -6.55 -13.27 18.15
C ARG A 138 -5.79 -13.36 16.84
N THR A 139 -5.86 -12.33 16.00
CA THR A 139 -5.08 -12.24 14.76
C THR A 139 -3.58 -12.32 15.04
N ALA A 140 -3.09 -11.55 16.01
CA ALA A 140 -1.67 -11.57 16.38
C ALA A 140 -1.21 -12.94 16.89
N GLN A 141 -2.04 -13.61 17.70
CA GLN A 141 -1.77 -14.98 18.17
C GLN A 141 -1.71 -15.98 17.00
N HIS A 142 -2.61 -15.84 16.03
CA HIS A 142 -2.64 -16.68 14.84
C HIS A 142 -1.35 -16.51 14.01
N HIS A 143 -0.95 -15.26 13.73
CA HIS A 143 0.28 -14.97 13.00
C HIS A 143 1.54 -15.44 13.73
N ALA A 144 1.60 -15.29 15.05
CA ALA A 144 2.70 -15.80 15.86
C ALA A 144 2.80 -17.34 15.79
N ALA A 145 1.66 -18.05 15.77
CA ALA A 145 1.64 -19.51 15.64
C ALA A 145 2.07 -19.98 14.24
N SER A 146 1.69 -19.27 13.17
CA SER A 146 2.08 -19.59 11.80
C SER A 146 3.57 -19.39 11.51
N GLN A 147 4.26 -18.56 12.30
CA GLN A 147 5.69 -18.26 12.12
C GLN A 147 6.63 -19.33 12.72
N TRP A 148 6.10 -20.31 13.46
CA TRP A 148 6.86 -21.39 14.11
C TRP A 148 6.44 -22.79 13.60
N PRO A 149 7.03 -23.28 12.50
CA PRO A 149 6.79 -24.64 12.03
C PRO A 149 7.62 -25.64 12.86
N GLY A 150 7.00 -26.35 13.81
CA GLY A 150 7.55 -27.62 14.34
C GLY A 150 7.90 -27.74 15.82
N GLY A 151 7.33 -26.96 16.73
CA GLY A 151 7.64 -27.06 18.17
C GLY A 151 6.54 -27.72 19.01
N TYR A 152 6.71 -28.97 19.43
CA TYR A 152 5.91 -29.67 20.47
C TYR A 152 6.05 -29.07 21.90
N TYR A 153 6.67 -27.89 22.02
CA TYR A 153 6.83 -27.14 23.25
C TYR A 153 6.58 -25.66 22.92
N GLN A 154 5.37 -25.18 23.21
CA GLN A 154 5.12 -23.76 23.35
C GLN A 154 5.63 -23.34 24.73
N PRO A 155 6.74 -22.60 24.88
CA PRO A 155 6.93 -21.81 26.09
C PRO A 155 5.69 -20.90 26.22
N PRO A 156 5.16 -20.68 27.45
CA PRO A 156 3.95 -19.88 27.64
C PRO A 156 4.17 -18.57 26.89
N ALA A 157 3.33 -18.33 25.88
CA ALA A 157 3.50 -17.22 24.94
C ALA A 157 3.79 -15.99 25.79
N ALA A 158 5.04 -15.51 25.73
CA ALA A 158 5.36 -14.24 26.32
C ALA A 158 4.33 -13.29 25.70
N GLN A 159 3.50 -12.67 26.54
CA GLN A 159 2.54 -11.68 26.08
C GLN A 159 3.36 -10.54 25.50
N THR A 160 3.77 -10.69 24.25
CA THR A 160 4.34 -9.62 23.49
C THR A 160 3.16 -8.71 23.23
N ASN A 161 2.96 -7.75 24.13
CA ASN A 161 2.00 -6.65 23.98
C ASN A 161 2.28 -5.79 22.73
N SER A 162 3.31 -6.13 21.96
CA SER A 162 3.66 -5.52 20.69
C SER A 162 2.89 -6.18 19.56
N PHE A 163 1.71 -5.66 19.26
CA PHE A 163 0.97 -6.00 18.03
C PHE A 163 1.58 -5.28 16.83
N LYS A 164 1.68 -5.94 15.68
CA LYS A 164 2.11 -5.29 14.42
C LYS A 164 0.94 -4.56 13.79
N ARG A 165 1.22 -3.53 13.00
CA ARG A 165 0.17 -2.78 12.31
C ARG A 165 -0.65 -3.64 11.34
N TYR A 166 -0.08 -4.69 10.75
CA TYR A 166 -0.88 -5.65 9.97
C TYR A 166 -1.88 -6.45 10.82
N ASP A 167 -1.64 -6.67 12.12
CA ASP A 167 -2.60 -7.37 13.00
C ASP A 167 -3.89 -6.55 13.18
N TRP A 168 -3.79 -5.22 13.04
CA TRP A 168 -4.96 -4.33 12.99
C TRP A 168 -5.89 -4.64 11.82
N LEU A 169 -5.31 -5.03 10.69
CA LEU A 169 -6.04 -5.26 9.45
C LEU A 169 -6.81 -6.59 9.47
N ARG A 170 -6.49 -7.49 10.41
CA ARG A 170 -7.10 -8.82 10.55
C ARG A 170 -6.92 -9.64 9.28
N ASP A 171 -8.01 -9.96 8.59
CA ASP A 171 -7.99 -10.74 7.35
C ASP A 171 -7.70 -9.87 6.11
N ARG A 172 -7.74 -8.53 6.25
CA ARG A 172 -7.59 -7.58 5.13
C ARG A 172 -6.13 -7.19 4.89
N THR A 173 -5.26 -8.16 4.69
CA THR A 173 -3.81 -7.92 4.54
C THR A 173 -3.36 -7.83 3.09
N MET A 174 -4.22 -8.16 2.14
CA MET A 174 -3.90 -8.14 0.71
C MET A 174 -4.26 -6.78 0.12
N PHE A 175 -3.31 -6.16 -0.57
CA PHE A 175 -3.56 -4.97 -1.36
C PHE A 175 -4.45 -5.32 -2.56
N ASP A 176 -5.50 -4.53 -2.77
CA ASP A 176 -6.38 -4.64 -3.94
C ASP A 176 -6.10 -3.52 -4.95
N ARG A 177 -6.33 -2.26 -4.55
CA ARG A 177 -6.17 -1.10 -5.42
C ARG A 177 -6.05 0.24 -4.69
N LEU A 178 -5.62 1.26 -5.43
CA LEU A 178 -5.64 2.67 -5.06
C LEU A 178 -6.74 3.43 -5.81
N LEU A 179 -7.49 4.22 -5.08
CA LEU A 179 -8.60 5.04 -5.57
C LEU A 179 -8.35 6.53 -5.32
N LYS A 180 -8.83 7.37 -6.24
CA LYS A 180 -8.90 8.83 -6.09
C LYS A 180 -10.32 9.32 -6.31
N GLU A 181 -10.91 8.91 -7.42
CA GLU A 181 -12.23 9.32 -7.87
C GLU A 181 -13.29 8.92 -6.83
N GLY A 182 -14.15 9.87 -6.45
CA GLY A 182 -15.20 9.67 -5.45
C GLY A 182 -14.73 9.65 -3.99
N GLN A 183 -13.43 9.78 -3.71
CA GLN A 183 -12.88 9.68 -2.35
C GLN A 183 -12.58 11.02 -1.68
N ASP A 184 -12.79 12.14 -2.36
CA ASP A 184 -12.40 13.46 -1.84
C ASP A 184 -13.10 13.83 -0.53
N ALA A 185 -14.38 13.43 -0.33
CA ALA A 185 -15.08 13.64 0.93
C ALA A 185 -14.45 12.86 2.10
N TYR A 186 -14.01 11.63 1.84
CA TYR A 186 -13.33 10.83 2.85
C TYR A 186 -11.93 11.42 3.14
N ILE A 187 -11.17 11.78 2.11
CA ILE A 187 -9.86 12.41 2.25
C ILE A 187 -9.96 13.71 3.06
N GLN A 188 -10.92 14.59 2.72
CA GLN A 188 -11.16 15.84 3.42
C GLN A 188 -11.54 15.62 4.89
N SER A 189 -12.41 14.66 5.19
CA SER A 189 -12.79 14.36 6.58
C SER A 189 -11.65 13.72 7.39
N ARG A 190 -10.80 12.91 6.75
CA ARG A 190 -9.69 12.23 7.43
C ARG A 190 -8.48 13.13 7.67
N LEU A 191 -8.10 13.94 6.69
CA LEU A 191 -6.86 14.73 6.70
C LEU A 191 -7.10 16.24 6.87
N GLY A 192 -8.33 16.72 6.71
CA GLY A 192 -8.67 18.15 6.77
C GLY A 192 -8.36 18.93 5.49
N PHE A 193 -7.80 18.29 4.47
CA PHE A 193 -7.53 18.87 3.15
C PHE A 193 -7.57 17.79 2.07
N THR A 194 -7.75 18.21 0.82
CA THR A 194 -7.63 17.37 -0.38
C THR A 194 -6.46 17.82 -1.25
N ALA A 195 -5.69 16.87 -1.77
CA ALA A 195 -4.66 17.13 -2.78
C ALA A 195 -4.69 16.05 -3.87
N PRO A 196 -4.14 16.32 -5.07
CA PRO A 196 -4.12 15.36 -6.18
C PRO A 196 -3.35 14.07 -5.87
N ASN A 197 -2.30 14.16 -5.05
CA ASN A 197 -1.38 13.05 -4.72
C ASN A 197 -1.81 12.22 -3.50
N ILE A 198 -3.05 12.35 -3.04
CA ILE A 198 -3.61 11.55 -1.95
C ILE A 198 -4.52 10.48 -2.52
N PHE A 199 -4.22 9.21 -2.25
CA PHE A 199 -4.98 8.05 -2.70
C PHE A 199 -5.50 7.22 -1.53
N VAL A 200 -6.65 6.59 -1.73
CA VAL A 200 -7.27 5.67 -0.78
C VAL A 200 -6.98 4.23 -1.21
N MET A 201 -6.33 3.48 -0.34
CA MET A 201 -6.03 2.06 -0.51
C MET A 201 -7.20 1.21 -0.05
N GLU A 202 -7.64 0.32 -0.93
CA GLU A 202 -8.55 -0.78 -0.62
C GLU A 202 -7.76 -2.06 -0.38
N LEU A 203 -8.24 -2.84 0.58
CA LEU A 203 -7.63 -4.08 1.04
C LEU A 203 -8.66 -5.21 0.94
N MET A 204 -8.21 -6.38 0.51
CA MET A 204 -8.97 -7.62 0.46
C MET A 204 -8.64 -8.49 1.67
#